data_AF-A0A847T1N1-F1
#
_entry.id   AF-A0A847T1N1-F1
#
_cell.length_a   1.000
_cell.length_b   1.000
_cell.length_c   1.000
_cell.angle_alpha   90.00
_cell.angle_beta   90.00
_cell.angle_gamma   90.00
#
_symmetry.space_group_name_H-M   'P 1'
#
loop_
_entity.id
_entity.type
_entity.pdbx_description
1 polymer ?
#
loop_
_entity_poly.entity_id
_entity_poly.type
_entity_poly.pdbx_seq_one_letter_code
_entity_poly.pdbx_strand_id
1 'polypeptide(L)' 'MDVVEKSWEVQKDIEERVRKIGKGKYGRVIKMARKPSHEEYMKVIQITGLGLLLIGGVGFLIYWLMTYLPTYFG' A
#
# COMPACT_ATOMS: atom_id res chain seq x y z
N MET A 1 -35.90 -9.64 28.24
CA MET A 1 -36.09 -8.97 26.94
C MET A 1 -35.03 -7.90 26.68
N ASP A 2 -33.96 -7.83 27.48
CA ASP A 2 -32.95 -6.75 27.41
C ASP A 2 -31.90 -6.88 26.30
N VAL A 3 -31.57 -8.11 25.87
CA VAL A 3 -30.45 -8.32 24.93
C VAL A 3 -30.79 -7.84 23.51
N VAL A 4 -32.05 -7.96 23.11
CA VAL A 4 -32.54 -7.53 21.80
C VAL A 4 -32.55 -6.01 21.70
N GLU A 5 -33.00 -5.33 22.76
CA GLU A 5 -33.08 -3.87 22.81
C GLU A 5 -31.69 -3.23 22.84
N LYS A 6 -30.77 -3.80 23.62
CA LYS A 6 -29.36 -3.40 23.64
C LYS A 6 -28.66 -3.63 22.29
N SER A 7 -29.04 -4.68 21.57
CA SER A 7 -28.53 -4.95 20.22
C SER A 7 -29.06 -3.96 19.18
N TRP A 8 -30.28 -3.42 19.37
CA TRP A 8 -30.84 -2.38 18.51
C TRP A 8 -30.18 -1.02 18.73
N GLU A 9 -29.83 -0.69 19.97
CA GLU A 9 -29.09 0.54 20.31
C GLU A 9 -27.68 0.53 19.72
N VAL A 10 -26.96 -0.57 19.89
CA VAL A 10 -25.59 -0.73 19.36
C VAL A 10 -25.56 -0.71 17.84
N GLN A 11 -26.56 -1.30 17.16
CA GLN A 11 -26.66 -1.22 15.70
C GLN A 11 -26.85 0.21 15.20
N LYS A 12 -27.71 1.01 15.86
CA LYS A 12 -27.96 2.41 15.48
C LYS A 12 -26.71 3.28 15.64
N ASP A 13 -26.00 3.13 16.76
CA ASP A 13 -24.77 3.89 17.01
C ASP A 13 -23.65 3.56 16.02
N ILE A 14 -23.52 2.28 15.64
CA ILE A 14 -22.55 1.83 14.65
C ILE A 14 -22.93 2.35 13.26
N GLU A 15 -24.20 2.23 12.86
CA GLU A 15 -24.68 2.71 11.56
C GLU A 15 -24.47 4.21 11.39
N GLU A 16 -24.75 5.00 12.44
CA GLU A 16 -24.54 6.45 12.43
C GLU A 16 -23.06 6.85 12.33
N ARG A 17 -22.16 6.12 13.01
CA ARG A 17 -20.71 6.35 12.93
C ARG A 17 -20.16 6.00 11.55
N VAL A 18 -20.58 4.86 10.99
CA VAL A 18 -20.18 4.43 9.63
C VAL A 18 -20.66 5.43 8.57
N ARG A 19 -21.88 5.97 8.70
CA ARG A 19 -22.40 7.01 7.81
C ARG A 19 -21.56 8.29 7.80
N LYS A 20 -20.94 8.64 8.92
CA LYS A 20 -20.11 9.85 9.08
C LYS A 20 -18.67 9.66 8.59
N ILE A 21 -18.13 8.44 8.66
CA ILE A 21 -16.75 8.11 8.24
C ILE A 21 -16.49 8.35 6.74
N GLY A 22 -17.49 8.19 5.87
CA GLY A 22 -17.33 8.34 4.41
C GLY A 22 -17.56 9.74 3.84
N LYS A 23 -18.08 10.70 4.62
CA LYS A 23 -18.47 12.04 4.16
C LYS A 23 -17.65 13.18 4.74
N GLY A 24 -16.68 12.88 5.61
CA GLY A 24 -15.76 13.87 6.19
C GLY A 24 -14.79 14.49 5.17
N LYS A 25 -13.98 15.46 5.62
CA LYS A 25 -12.99 16.20 4.80
C LYS A 25 -12.12 15.26 3.95
N TYR A 26 -11.61 14.18 4.53
CA TYR A 26 -10.73 13.22 3.85
C TYR A 26 -11.46 12.33 2.83
N GLY A 27 -12.71 11.94 3.10
CA GLY A 27 -13.52 11.17 2.15
C GLY A 27 -13.82 11.96 0.86
N ARG A 28 -13.95 13.29 0.97
CA ARG A 28 -14.08 14.18 -0.20
C ARG A 28 -12.79 14.27 -1.00
N VAL A 29 -11.63 14.31 -0.34
CA VAL A 29 -10.32 14.35 -0.99
C VAL A 29 -10.06 13.07 -1.78
N ILE A 30 -10.32 11.88 -1.20
CA ILE A 30 -10.15 10.60 -1.91
C ILE A 30 -11.10 10.51 -3.11
N LYS A 31 -12.31 11.03 -3.00
CA LYS A 31 -13.26 11.11 -4.13
C LYS A 31 -12.85 12.09 -5.24
N MET A 32 -12.10 13.14 -4.90
CA MET A 32 -11.55 14.10 -5.87
C MET A 32 -10.22 13.64 -6.47
N ALA A 33 -9.53 12.69 -5.84
CA ALA A 33 -8.28 12.16 -6.36
C ALA A 33 -8.52 11.43 -7.70
N ARG A 34 -7.68 11.72 -8.68
CA ARG A 34 -7.76 11.08 -10.00
C ARG A 34 -7.28 9.62 -9.88
N LYS A 35 -8.17 8.67 -10.17
CA LYS A 35 -7.77 7.27 -10.35
C LYS A 35 -6.87 7.19 -11.59
N PRO A 36 -5.65 6.62 -11.49
CA PRO A 36 -4.77 6.50 -12.64
C PRO A 36 -5.41 5.60 -13.70
N SER A 37 -5.18 5.92 -14.97
CA SER A 37 -5.50 5.02 -16.07
C SER A 37 -4.56 3.81 -16.06
N HIS A 38 -4.96 2.72 -16.71
CA HIS A 38 -4.15 1.50 -16.78
C HIS A 38 -2.78 1.76 -17.44
N GLU A 39 -2.73 2.64 -18.44
CA GLU A 39 -1.48 3.00 -19.12
C GLU A 39 -0.53 3.81 -18.23
N GLU A 40 -1.04 4.80 -17.48
CA GLU A 40 -0.24 5.58 -16.55
C GLU A 40 0.34 4.69 -15.44
N TYR A 41 -0.49 3.80 -14.89
CA TYR A 41 -0.06 2.83 -13.89
C TYR A 41 1.04 1.91 -14.43
N MET A 42 0.86 1.37 -15.64
CA MET A 42 1.83 0.47 -16.26
C MET A 42 3.18 1.16 -16.52
N LYS A 43 3.17 2.40 -17.02
CA LYS A 43 4.40 3.18 -17.24
C LYS A 43 5.19 3.39 -15.94
N VAL A 44 4.50 3.76 -14.85
CA VAL A 44 5.14 3.98 -13.54
C VAL A 44 5.75 2.69 -13.01
N ILE A 45 5.03 1.57 -13.11
CA ILE A 45 5.54 0.27 -12.66
C ILE A 45 6.76 -0.17 -13.46
N GLN A 46 6.76 0.03 -14.78
CA GLN A 46 7.91 -0.35 -15.60
C GLN A 46 9.18 0.41 -15.20
N ILE A 47 9.07 1.72 -14.99
CA ILE A 47 10.20 2.56 -14.56
C ILE A 47 10.66 2.17 -13.15
N THR A 48 9.71 1.99 -12.22
CA THR A 48 10.01 1.62 -10.84
C THR A 48 10.62 0.23 -10.74
N GLY A 49 10.09 -0.74 -11.49
CA GLY A 49 10.60 -2.11 -11.58
C GLY A 49 12.01 -2.16 -12.16
N LEU A 50 12.28 -1.37 -13.21
CA LEU A 50 13.62 -1.24 -13.77
C LEU A 50 14.61 -0.65 -12.75
N GLY A 51 14.20 0.38 -12.01
CA GLY A 51 15.01 0.98 -10.94
C GLY A 51 15.34 0.00 -9.81
N LEU A 52 14.35 -0.78 -9.36
CA LEU A 52 14.55 -1.82 -8.35
C LEU A 52 15.51 -2.91 -8.83
N LEU A 53 15.39 -3.35 -10.09
CA LEU A 53 16.30 -4.34 -10.67
C LEU A 53 17.74 -3.82 -10.76
N LEU A 54 17.92 -2.57 -11.19
CA LEU A 54 19.24 -1.97 -11.30
C LEU A 54 19.91 -1.81 -9.93
N ILE A 55 19.22 -1.21 -8.96
CA ILE A 55 19.76 -0.98 -7.61
C ILE A 55 20.02 -2.31 -6.91
N GLY A 56 19.06 -3.25 -6.99
CA GLY A 56 19.21 -4.59 -6.44
C GLY A 56 20.35 -5.37 -7.10
N GLY A 57 20.49 -5.27 -8.43
CA GLY A 57 21.58 -5.89 -9.19
C GLY A 57 22.94 -5.35 -8.81
N VAL A 58 23.09 -4.03 -8.64
CA VAL A 58 24.35 -3.42 -8.17
C VAL A 58 24.70 -3.88 -6.76
N GLY A 59 23.74 -3.84 -5.83
CA GLY A 59 23.94 -4.34 -4.47
C GLY A 59 24.30 -5.83 -4.44
N PHE A 60 23.65 -6.64 -5.28
CA PHE A 60 23.94 -8.05 -5.44
C PHE A 60 25.33 -8.30 -6.01
N LEU A 61 25.77 -7.54 -7.01
CA LEU A 61 27.11 -7.64 -7.59
C LEU A 61 28.20 -7.32 -6.55
N ILE A 62 28.00 -6.28 -5.74
CA ILE A 62 28.93 -5.94 -4.65
C ILE A 62 29.01 -7.09 -3.65
N TYR A 63 27.86 -7.62 -3.22
CA TYR A 63 27.81 -8.78 -2.33
C TYR A 63 28.54 -9.98 -2.93
N TRP A 64 28.22 -10.34 -4.17
CA TRP A 64 28.84 -11.46 -4.88
C TRP A 64 30.36 -11.33 -4.93
N LEU A 65 30.86 -10.17 -5.35
CA LEU A 65 32.30 -9.91 -5.40
C LEU A 65 32.92 -10.03 -4.00
N MET A 66 32.31 -9.43 -2.98
CA MET A 66 32.82 -9.50 -1.60
C MET A 66 32.78 -10.90 -1.01
N THR A 67 31.83 -11.75 -1.39
CA THR A 67 31.75 -13.14 -0.90
C THR A 67 32.75 -14.04 -1.61
N TYR A 68 32.89 -13.93 -2.93
CA TYR A 68 33.75 -14.85 -3.70
C TYR A 68 35.22 -14.41 -3.77
N LEU A 69 35.54 -13.10 -3.77
CA LEU A 69 36.93 -12.62 -3.79
C LEU A 69 37.79 -13.17 -2.64
N PRO A 70 37.35 -13.16 -1.37
CA PRO A 70 38.14 -13.69 -0.26
C PRO A 70 38.34 -15.20 -0.36
N THR A 71 37.42 -15.92 -0.99
CA THR A 71 37.52 -17.38 -1.17
C THR A 71 38.55 -17.77 -2.25
N TYR A 72 38.83 -16.90 -3.21
CA TYR A 72 39.82 -17.16 -4.26
C TYR A 72 41.22 -16.60 -3.95
N PHE A 73 41.31 -15.56 -3.12
CA PHE A 73 42.57 -14.90 -2.74
C PHE A 73 43.05 -15.23 -1.32
N GLY A 74 42.31 -16.07 -0.57
CA GLY A 74 42.64 -16.55 0.77
C GLY A 74 42.91 -18.05 0.81
#